data_AF-A0A8H4WYC3-F1
#
_entry.id   AF-A0A8H4WYC3-F1
#
_cell.length_a   1.000
_cell.length_b   1.000
_cell.length_c   1.000
_cell.angle_alpha   90.00
_cell.angle_beta   90.00
_cell.angle_gamma   90.00
#
_symmetry.space_group_name_H-M   'P 1'
#
loop_
_entity.id
_entity.type
_entity.pdbx_description
1 polymer ?
#
loop_
_entity_poly.entity_id
_entity_poly.type
_entity_poly.pdbx_seq_one_letter_code
_entity_poly.pdbx_strand_id
1 'polypeptide(L)'
;MADPSHFTDPFWEPQDQIPAESDTQPQVSPPKTANLLYSISSSWETTPVGIDFAVGGLGTIAAKADSPKESVTFTIRPEKRKEQPTLKLEITKTDCVLSKKDKDADKFVAYKEKLTFGPDEERNKAYDLVMFPKGKEVAFLDKWTEKATYWISVDRSNARIRYGQHLINNSMTFMEIQFEKEEEKAAWMDNLVSTEVEQDGSPISSKDIKYKPQPVTVDLPPLVIPESEMTLDILEKMSAMTFANLPNACQKLYHNISGAKITARPDHFKKLPEAIDESCRDPEKVCGKILERKSKSKKNTFKDPTETYLRITIGDNLANSPGIPYVMEIWPPGHKSPIHQHGQASAVIRVLYGKIQVSWFDKVEEKSPSQLIGNPVILKEGQVTWLSKDQYQVHQLENTSDTVCITLQCYQFDDDDRVHDEAFYWKDKDGNRNKFIPNSDSAYGLFVRNVKDEWEKSHPTKHSGV
;
A
#
# COMPACT_ATOMS: atom_id res chain seq x y z
N MET A 1 -17.30 4.22 -24.39
CA MET A 1 -16.87 3.07 -23.57
C MET A 1 -18.06 2.16 -23.40
N ALA A 2 -17.88 0.83 -23.41
CA ALA A 2 -18.98 -0.13 -23.48
C ALA A 2 -19.96 0.01 -22.30
N ASP A 3 -21.26 -0.10 -22.62
CA ASP A 3 -22.35 -0.22 -21.68
C ASP A 3 -22.13 -1.45 -20.78
N PRO A 4 -22.26 -1.34 -19.44
CA PRO A 4 -22.13 -2.46 -18.51
C PRO A 4 -23.07 -3.66 -18.76
N SER A 5 -24.06 -3.54 -19.65
CA SER A 5 -24.96 -4.63 -20.07
C SER A 5 -24.46 -5.46 -21.27
N HIS A 6 -23.33 -5.12 -21.88
CA HIS A 6 -22.91 -5.64 -23.20
C HIS A 6 -21.88 -6.79 -23.23
N PHE A 7 -21.82 -7.67 -22.24
CA PHE A 7 -20.97 -8.87 -22.37
C PHE A 7 -21.71 -10.17 -22.03
N THR A 8 -22.43 -10.68 -23.05
CA THR A 8 -22.32 -12.07 -23.57
C THR A 8 -23.08 -12.20 -24.91
N ASP A 9 -22.36 -12.26 -26.04
CA ASP A 9 -22.27 -13.43 -26.94
C ASP A 9 -21.33 -13.12 -28.15
N PRO A 10 -20.34 -13.99 -28.46
CA PRO A 10 -19.12 -13.62 -29.19
C PRO A 10 -19.10 -13.94 -30.70
N PHE A 11 -20.14 -13.72 -31.51
CA PHE A 11 -20.01 -13.80 -32.98
C PHE A 11 -21.08 -12.99 -33.72
N TRP A 12 -20.70 -11.88 -34.39
CA TRP A 12 -21.27 -11.49 -35.71
C TRP A 12 -20.45 -10.38 -36.40
N GLU A 13 -20.14 -10.58 -37.68
CA GLU A 13 -19.43 -9.65 -38.58
C GLU A 13 -20.38 -8.61 -39.24
N PRO A 14 -19.87 -7.52 -39.85
CA PRO A 14 -20.56 -6.24 -39.98
C PRO A 14 -21.46 -6.14 -41.23
N GLN A 15 -22.48 -5.27 -41.17
CA GLN A 15 -23.10 -4.69 -42.36
C GLN A 15 -22.97 -3.17 -42.35
N ASP A 16 -22.36 -2.66 -43.42
CA ASP A 16 -22.25 -1.26 -43.80
C ASP A 16 -23.62 -0.56 -43.81
N GLN A 17 -23.76 0.59 -43.12
CA GLN A 17 -24.44 1.79 -43.61
C GLN A 17 -23.94 3.04 -42.85
N ILE A 18 -23.37 3.99 -43.61
CA ILE A 18 -23.15 5.40 -43.21
C ILE A 18 -24.53 6.10 -43.17
N PRO A 19 -24.88 6.91 -42.16
CA PRO A 19 -24.78 8.36 -42.35
C PRO A 19 -24.48 9.25 -41.12
N ALA A 20 -23.82 10.36 -41.47
CA ALA A 20 -23.90 11.73 -40.93
C ALA A 20 -23.21 12.07 -39.60
N GLU A 21 -22.15 12.87 -39.75
CA GLU A 21 -21.45 13.64 -38.74
C GLU A 21 -22.41 14.51 -37.90
N SER A 22 -22.28 14.43 -36.58
CA SER A 22 -22.53 15.56 -35.70
C SER A 22 -21.27 15.83 -34.87
N ASP A 23 -20.51 16.82 -35.31
CA ASP A 23 -19.38 17.38 -34.59
C ASP A 23 -19.85 18.00 -33.27
N THR A 24 -19.59 17.30 -32.17
CA THR A 24 -19.17 17.89 -30.88
C THR A 24 -18.61 16.79 -29.99
N GLN A 25 -17.34 16.44 -30.18
CA GLN A 25 -16.59 15.79 -29.10
C GLN A 25 -16.16 16.88 -28.09
N PRO A 26 -16.39 16.69 -26.77
CA PRO A 26 -15.81 17.59 -25.78
C PRO A 26 -14.28 17.57 -25.89
N GLN A 27 -13.68 18.75 -26.01
CA GLN A 27 -12.23 18.91 -26.05
C GLN A 27 -11.61 18.40 -24.74
N VAL A 28 -11.05 17.20 -24.79
CA VAL A 28 -10.20 16.69 -23.71
C VAL A 28 -8.87 17.47 -23.77
N SER A 29 -8.58 18.24 -22.72
CA SER A 29 -7.33 18.99 -22.63
C SER A 29 -6.12 18.04 -22.74
N PRO A 30 -5.11 18.36 -23.57
CA PRO A 30 -3.92 17.53 -23.69
C PRO A 30 -3.16 17.46 -22.35
N PRO A 31 -2.46 16.35 -22.07
CA PRO A 31 -1.70 16.18 -20.82
C PRO A 31 -0.64 17.28 -20.69
N LYS A 32 -0.62 17.97 -19.54
CA LYS A 32 0.38 19.00 -19.19
C LYS A 32 1.28 18.49 -18.07
N THR A 33 2.49 19.04 -17.94
CA THR A 33 3.33 18.80 -16.77
C THR A 33 2.67 19.43 -15.54
N ALA A 34 2.47 18.66 -14.47
CA ALA A 34 1.94 19.18 -13.21
C ALA A 34 2.90 20.22 -12.63
N ASN A 35 2.41 21.44 -12.41
CA ASN A 35 3.20 22.54 -11.85
C ASN A 35 2.70 22.88 -10.43
N LEU A 36 3.61 23.37 -9.59
CA LEU A 36 3.27 23.96 -8.30
C LEU A 36 2.58 25.30 -8.53
N LEU A 37 1.41 25.50 -7.92
CA LEU A 37 0.69 26.78 -7.94
C LEU A 37 1.28 27.73 -6.92
N TYR A 38 1.71 28.92 -7.32
CA TYR A 38 2.24 29.94 -6.41
C TYR A 38 1.21 31.04 -6.17
N SER A 39 1.01 31.45 -4.91
CA SER A 39 0.37 32.72 -4.57
C SER A 39 1.44 33.81 -4.39
N ILE A 40 1.15 35.03 -4.86
CA ILE A 40 2.00 36.20 -4.65
C ILE A 40 1.49 36.89 -3.38
N SER A 41 2.28 36.89 -2.31
CA SER A 41 2.00 37.69 -1.12
C SER A 41 2.57 39.11 -1.27
N SER A 42 2.11 40.05 -0.44
CA SER A 42 2.57 41.43 -0.39
C SER A 42 4.06 41.59 -0.01
N SER A 43 4.78 40.50 0.27
CA SER A 43 6.20 40.49 0.66
C SER A 43 7.15 39.88 -0.39
N TRP A 44 6.72 39.69 -1.65
CA TRP A 44 7.55 39.12 -2.74
C TRP A 44 8.05 37.69 -2.49
N GLU A 45 7.45 36.96 -1.56
CA GLU A 45 7.65 35.52 -1.40
C GLU A 45 6.51 34.77 -2.12
N THR A 46 6.87 33.90 -3.08
CA THR A 46 5.94 33.03 -3.79
C THR A 46 5.73 31.75 -2.98
N THR A 47 4.59 31.61 -2.31
CA THR A 47 4.25 30.41 -1.53
C THR A 47 3.41 29.46 -2.38
N PRO A 48 3.82 28.20 -2.56
CA PRO A 48 2.99 27.23 -3.24
C PRO A 48 1.70 26.99 -2.46
N VAL A 49 0.54 27.16 -3.08
CA VAL A 49 -0.78 27.02 -2.44
C VAL A 49 -1.58 25.83 -2.98
N GLY A 50 -1.11 25.17 -4.04
CA GLY A 50 -1.80 24.03 -4.67
C GLY A 50 -0.98 23.35 -5.77
N ILE A 51 -1.58 22.35 -6.42
CA ILE A 51 -0.97 21.61 -7.54
C ILE A 51 -1.95 21.55 -8.71
N ASP A 52 -1.44 21.78 -9.92
CA ASP A 52 -2.15 21.55 -11.17
C ASP A 52 -2.20 20.07 -11.53
N PHE A 53 -3.37 19.59 -11.95
CA PHE A 53 -3.54 18.27 -12.50
C PHE A 53 -2.89 18.18 -13.88
N ALA A 54 -2.13 17.10 -14.09
CA ALA A 54 -1.56 16.78 -15.39
C ALA A 54 -2.65 16.51 -16.45
N VAL A 55 -3.78 15.95 -16.00
CA VAL A 55 -4.98 15.74 -16.81
C VAL A 55 -6.17 16.26 -16.01
N GLY A 56 -6.96 17.17 -16.61
CA GLY A 56 -8.15 17.73 -15.96
C GLY A 56 -9.04 16.61 -15.40
N GLY A 57 -9.53 16.79 -14.18
CA GLY A 57 -10.38 15.85 -13.44
C GLY A 57 -9.74 14.52 -13.04
N LEU A 58 -8.41 14.38 -13.16
CA LEU A 58 -7.70 13.14 -12.80
C LEU A 58 -6.48 13.41 -11.91
N GLY A 59 -6.50 12.78 -10.76
CA GLY A 59 -5.33 12.65 -9.91
C GLY A 59 -5.64 12.58 -8.43
N THR A 60 -4.58 12.38 -7.67
CA THR A 60 -4.63 12.31 -6.21
C THR A 60 -3.64 13.27 -5.61
N ILE A 61 -4.08 14.07 -4.65
CA ILE A 61 -3.22 14.97 -3.89
C ILE A 61 -3.24 14.53 -2.44
N ALA A 62 -2.06 14.35 -1.88
CA ALA A 62 -1.84 14.05 -0.48
C ALA A 62 -1.07 15.19 0.18
N ALA A 63 -1.45 15.55 1.39
CA ALA A 63 -0.77 16.55 2.20
C ALA A 63 -0.45 15.97 3.57
N LYS A 64 0.79 16.16 4.01
CA LYS A 64 1.21 15.92 5.39
C LYS A 64 0.92 17.17 6.22
N ALA A 65 -0.11 17.13 7.03
CA ALA A 65 -0.46 18.19 7.95
C ALA A 65 0.02 17.84 9.36
N ASP A 66 0.54 18.83 10.09
CA ASP A 66 0.89 18.63 11.50
C ASP A 66 -0.39 18.32 12.30
N SER A 67 -0.26 17.55 13.38
CA SER A 67 -1.36 17.15 14.25
C SER A 67 -2.22 18.37 14.56
N PRO A 68 -3.46 18.39 14.08
CA PRO A 68 -4.06 19.65 13.69
C PRO A 68 -4.63 20.40 14.89
N LYS A 69 -4.55 21.74 14.85
CA LYS A 69 -5.21 22.55 15.86
C LYS A 69 -6.70 22.66 15.57
N GLU A 70 -7.21 22.81 14.34
CA GLU A 70 -8.68 22.80 14.11
C GLU A 70 -9.17 22.17 12.78
N SER A 71 -8.46 22.33 11.65
CA SER A 71 -8.97 21.96 10.31
C SER A 71 -7.90 21.66 9.24
N VAL A 72 -8.23 20.79 8.28
CA VAL A 72 -7.53 20.64 7.00
C VAL A 72 -8.55 20.76 5.86
N THR A 73 -8.24 21.59 4.86
CA THR A 73 -9.15 21.87 3.74
C THR A 73 -8.48 21.60 2.40
N PHE A 74 -9.17 20.87 1.52
CA PHE A 74 -8.82 20.72 0.11
C PHE A 74 -9.82 21.50 -0.75
N THR A 75 -9.35 22.44 -1.55
CA THR A 75 -10.19 23.20 -2.50
C THR A 75 -9.81 22.82 -3.92
N ILE A 76 -10.68 22.06 -4.60
CA ILE A 76 -10.46 21.63 -5.99
C ILE A 76 -11.12 22.65 -6.91
N ARG A 77 -10.32 23.32 -7.74
CA ARG A 77 -10.74 24.42 -8.59
C ARG A 77 -10.79 24.03 -10.05
N PRO A 78 -11.75 24.61 -10.80
CA PRO A 78 -11.76 24.50 -12.23
C PRO A 78 -10.88 25.55 -12.89
N GLU A 79 -10.60 25.38 -14.18
CA GLU A 79 -9.84 26.37 -14.98
C GLU A 79 -10.55 27.73 -14.98
N LYS A 80 -11.88 27.72 -15.19
CA LYS A 80 -12.70 28.92 -15.18
C LYS A 80 -13.44 29.09 -13.85
N ARG A 81 -12.76 29.64 -12.85
CA ARG A 81 -13.23 29.79 -11.45
C ARG A 81 -14.60 30.46 -11.25
N LYS A 82 -15.09 31.26 -12.21
CA LYS A 82 -16.39 31.96 -12.16
C LYS A 82 -17.47 31.31 -13.02
N GLU A 83 -17.11 30.38 -13.91
CA GLU A 83 -18.03 29.77 -14.86
C GLU A 83 -18.32 28.30 -14.53
N GLN A 84 -17.54 27.71 -13.62
CA GLN A 84 -17.54 26.28 -13.35
C GLN A 84 -17.51 25.97 -11.85
N PRO A 85 -18.01 24.78 -11.44
CA PRO A 85 -18.07 24.42 -10.04
C PRO A 85 -16.71 24.29 -9.36
N THR A 86 -16.64 24.72 -8.11
CA THR A 86 -15.52 24.48 -7.19
C THR A 86 -15.94 23.50 -6.12
N LEU A 87 -15.07 22.56 -5.78
CA LEU A 87 -15.29 21.66 -4.64
C LEU A 87 -14.45 22.07 -3.46
N LYS A 88 -14.99 21.84 -2.26
CA LYS A 88 -14.26 22.00 -1.01
C LYS A 88 -14.54 20.79 -0.13
N LEU A 89 -13.47 20.10 0.27
CA LEU A 89 -13.47 19.13 1.35
C LEU A 89 -12.88 19.79 2.59
N GLU A 90 -13.63 19.81 3.68
CA GLU A 90 -13.23 20.35 4.96
C GLU A 90 -13.25 19.24 6.02
N ILE A 91 -12.13 19.01 6.68
CA ILE A 91 -11.94 17.97 7.68
C ILE A 91 -11.60 18.65 8.99
N THR A 92 -12.38 18.39 10.04
CA THR A 92 -12.19 18.94 11.38
C THR A 92 -12.07 17.81 12.40
N LYS A 93 -11.90 18.16 13.68
CA LYS A 93 -11.88 17.17 14.78
C LYS A 93 -13.22 16.44 14.99
N THR A 94 -14.30 16.97 14.42
CA THR A 94 -15.67 16.52 14.69
C THR A 94 -16.51 16.35 13.43
N ASP A 95 -15.98 16.67 12.25
CA ASP A 95 -16.72 16.58 11.00
C ASP A 95 -15.81 16.38 9.78
N CYS A 96 -16.40 15.87 8.70
CA CYS A 96 -15.78 15.72 7.40
C CYS A 96 -16.83 16.03 6.35
N VAL A 97 -16.72 17.17 5.68
CA VAL A 97 -17.77 17.73 4.82
C VAL A 97 -17.22 17.96 3.42
N LEU A 98 -17.83 17.29 2.44
CA LEU A 98 -17.64 17.62 1.02
C LEU A 98 -18.75 18.57 0.58
N SER A 99 -18.37 19.65 -0.07
CA SER A 99 -19.27 20.69 -0.54
C SER A 99 -18.93 21.17 -1.94
N LYS A 100 -19.94 21.65 -2.67
CA LYS A 100 -19.81 22.21 -4.02
C LYS A 100 -20.31 23.64 -4.03
N LYS A 101 -19.61 24.50 -4.75
CA LYS A 101 -20.06 25.85 -5.11
C LYS A 101 -20.26 25.87 -6.62
N ASP A 102 -21.51 26.00 -7.06
CA ASP A 102 -21.85 26.11 -8.49
C ASP A 102 -21.45 27.48 -9.07
N LYS A 103 -21.47 27.59 -10.40
CA LYS A 103 -21.02 28.76 -11.19
C LYS A 103 -21.60 30.10 -10.70
N ASP A 104 -22.86 30.12 -10.30
CA ASP A 104 -23.62 31.33 -9.90
C ASP A 104 -23.89 31.39 -8.39
N ALA A 105 -23.26 30.49 -7.61
CA ALA A 105 -23.50 30.40 -6.17
C ALA A 105 -22.45 31.17 -5.37
N ASP A 106 -22.91 31.99 -4.42
CA ASP A 106 -22.03 32.71 -3.49
C ASP A 106 -21.52 31.81 -2.34
N LYS A 107 -22.12 30.63 -2.15
CA LYS A 107 -21.88 29.76 -1.00
C LYS A 107 -21.65 28.32 -1.43
N PHE A 108 -20.80 27.63 -0.66
CA PHE A 108 -20.66 26.18 -0.74
C PHE A 108 -21.89 25.50 -0.14
N VAL A 109 -22.44 24.52 -0.86
CA VAL A 109 -23.54 23.67 -0.40
C VAL A 109 -22.96 22.28 -0.14
N ALA A 110 -23.16 21.76 1.08
CA ALA A 110 -22.73 20.42 1.44
C ALA A 110 -23.55 19.37 0.69
N TYR A 111 -22.89 18.31 0.22
CA TYR A 111 -23.59 17.15 -0.29
C TYR A 111 -24.35 16.44 0.83
N LYS A 112 -25.47 15.81 0.49
CA LYS A 112 -26.21 14.99 1.45
C LYS A 112 -25.40 13.74 1.80
N GLU A 113 -25.48 13.33 3.06
CA GLU A 113 -24.80 12.14 3.55
C GLU A 113 -25.77 10.94 3.55
N LYS A 114 -25.24 9.77 3.24
CA LYS A 114 -25.92 8.48 3.47
C LYS A 114 -25.05 7.61 4.36
N LEU A 115 -25.39 7.59 5.66
CA LEU A 115 -24.60 6.92 6.70
C LEU A 115 -24.95 5.44 6.87
N THR A 116 -26.14 5.04 6.44
CA THR A 116 -26.63 3.66 6.56
C THR A 116 -27.18 3.17 5.23
N PHE A 117 -27.02 1.87 5.00
CA PHE A 117 -27.59 1.15 3.86
C PHE A 117 -28.46 0.02 4.39
N GLY A 118 -29.61 -0.18 3.76
CA GLY A 118 -30.42 -1.37 4.00
C GLY A 118 -29.69 -2.65 3.54
N PRO A 119 -30.07 -3.84 4.03
CA PRO A 119 -29.46 -5.12 3.63
C PRO A 119 -29.43 -5.35 2.11
N ASP A 120 -30.44 -4.85 1.41
CA ASP A 120 -30.63 -5.03 -0.04
C ASP A 120 -30.29 -3.78 -0.87
N GLU A 121 -29.82 -2.70 -0.23
CA GLU A 121 -29.47 -1.47 -0.95
C GLU A 121 -28.07 -1.57 -1.56
N GLU A 122 -28.00 -1.47 -2.88
CA GLU A 122 -26.71 -1.47 -3.58
C GLU A 122 -26.04 -0.09 -3.50
N ARG A 123 -24.83 -0.03 -2.94
CA ARG A 123 -24.05 1.22 -2.80
C ARG A 123 -23.72 1.89 -4.14
N ASN A 124 -23.53 1.11 -5.20
CA ASN A 124 -23.22 1.60 -6.54
C ASN A 124 -24.38 2.40 -7.19
N LYS A 125 -25.58 2.37 -6.61
CA LYS A 125 -26.77 3.12 -7.07
C LYS A 125 -27.02 4.40 -6.26
N ALA A 126 -26.21 4.67 -5.23
CA ALA A 126 -26.31 5.88 -4.42
C ALA A 126 -25.50 7.02 -5.05
N TYR A 127 -26.10 7.72 -5.99
CA TYR A 127 -25.50 8.89 -6.65
C TYR A 127 -25.69 10.17 -5.84
N ASP A 128 -24.71 11.07 -5.93
CA ASP A 128 -24.70 12.40 -5.33
C ASP A 128 -24.86 12.41 -3.80
N LEU A 129 -24.52 11.29 -3.17
CA LEU A 129 -24.55 11.08 -1.72
C LEU A 129 -23.14 10.78 -1.22
N VAL A 130 -22.73 11.51 -0.19
CA VAL A 130 -21.47 11.26 0.52
C VAL A 130 -21.65 10.05 1.43
N MET A 131 -20.74 9.10 1.29
CA MET A 131 -20.69 7.86 2.06
C MET A 131 -19.40 7.81 2.87
N PHE A 132 -19.46 7.13 4.03
CA PHE A 132 -18.29 6.88 4.88
C PHE A 132 -18.11 5.38 5.07
N PRO A 133 -17.35 4.68 4.20
CA PRO A 133 -17.28 3.22 4.19
C PRO A 133 -16.82 2.58 5.50
N LYS A 134 -16.10 3.34 6.34
CA LYS A 134 -15.57 2.93 7.64
C LYS A 134 -16.26 3.61 8.83
N GLY A 135 -17.33 4.36 8.57
CA GLY A 135 -17.98 5.24 9.54
C GLY A 135 -17.48 6.68 9.46
N LYS A 136 -18.36 7.65 9.77
CA LYS A 136 -18.05 9.08 9.63
C LYS A 136 -16.98 9.55 10.61
N GLU A 137 -17.01 9.08 11.86
CA GLU A 137 -16.12 9.55 12.92
C GLU A 137 -14.63 9.29 12.64
N VAL A 138 -14.33 8.19 11.93
CA VAL A 138 -12.95 7.86 11.57
C VAL A 138 -12.42 8.72 10.42
N ALA A 139 -13.29 9.42 9.69
CA ALA A 139 -12.89 10.34 8.63
C ALA A 139 -12.38 11.69 9.15
N PHE A 140 -12.57 11.98 10.43
CA PHE A 140 -12.15 13.21 11.08
C PHE A 140 -10.63 13.29 11.18
N LEU A 141 -10.13 14.46 11.55
CA LEU A 141 -8.70 14.66 11.77
C LEU A 141 -8.13 13.66 12.77
N ASP A 142 -6.96 13.12 12.45
CA ASP A 142 -6.19 12.26 13.33
C ASP A 142 -5.79 13.05 14.59
N LYS A 143 -6.18 12.55 15.76
CA LYS A 143 -5.99 13.20 17.07
C LYS A 143 -4.75 12.71 17.82
N TRP A 144 -4.02 11.75 17.25
CA TRP A 144 -3.02 10.96 17.96
C TRP A 144 -1.61 11.19 17.43
N THR A 145 -1.48 11.37 16.12
CA THR A 145 -0.22 11.44 15.40
C THR A 145 0.26 12.88 15.32
N GLU A 146 1.57 13.11 15.52
CA GLU A 146 2.18 14.45 15.43
C GLU A 146 2.10 15.06 14.03
N LYS A 147 2.04 14.22 13.00
CA LYS A 147 1.87 14.63 11.61
C LYS A 147 1.13 13.54 10.85
N ALA A 148 -0.02 13.86 10.27
CA ALA A 148 -0.88 12.93 9.55
C ALA A 148 -0.89 13.23 8.05
N THR A 149 -1.03 12.19 7.24
CA THR A 149 -1.25 12.34 5.79
C THR A 149 -2.75 12.27 5.51
N TYR A 150 -3.25 13.28 4.82
CA TYR A 150 -4.62 13.36 4.30
C TYR A 150 -4.55 13.43 2.79
N TRP A 151 -5.47 12.79 2.09
CA TRP A 151 -5.48 12.82 0.63
C TRP A 151 -6.88 12.90 0.06
N ILE A 152 -7.00 13.56 -1.09
CA ILE A 152 -8.20 13.61 -1.91
C ILE A 152 -7.86 13.14 -3.32
N SER A 153 -8.75 12.33 -3.89
CA SER A 153 -8.62 11.75 -5.22
C SER A 153 -9.81 12.11 -6.08
N VAL A 154 -9.55 12.62 -7.28
CA VAL A 154 -10.55 12.99 -8.28
C VAL A 154 -10.43 12.01 -9.44
N ASP A 155 -11.51 11.27 -9.68
CA ASP A 155 -11.62 10.27 -10.73
C ASP A 155 -12.79 10.60 -11.66
N ARG A 156 -12.57 11.51 -12.61
CA ARG A 156 -13.60 11.84 -13.60
C ARG A 156 -14.01 10.62 -14.44
N SER A 157 -13.09 9.68 -14.68
CA SER A 157 -13.33 8.52 -15.54
C SER A 157 -14.42 7.62 -14.96
N ASN A 158 -14.46 7.50 -13.63
CA ASN A 158 -15.50 6.79 -12.91
C ASN A 158 -16.48 7.73 -12.21
N ALA A 159 -16.46 9.03 -12.52
CA ALA A 159 -17.30 10.06 -11.89
C ALA A 159 -17.30 9.95 -10.35
N ARG A 160 -16.12 9.83 -9.74
CA ARG A 160 -15.97 9.52 -8.31
C ARG A 160 -14.97 10.44 -7.64
N ILE A 161 -15.22 10.78 -6.39
CA ILE A 161 -14.27 11.46 -5.51
C ILE A 161 -14.09 10.65 -4.24
N ARG A 162 -12.85 10.53 -3.80
CA ARG A 162 -12.49 9.84 -2.56
C ARG A 162 -11.59 10.69 -1.69
N TYR A 163 -11.75 10.52 -0.40
CA TYR A 163 -10.87 11.05 0.61
C TYR A 163 -10.40 9.93 1.53
N GLY A 164 -9.15 10.04 1.96
CA GLY A 164 -8.63 9.16 2.98
C GLY A 164 -7.44 9.70 3.74
N GLN A 165 -6.90 8.82 4.58
CA GLN A 165 -5.80 9.12 5.51
C GLN A 165 -4.71 8.06 5.41
N HIS A 166 -3.49 8.38 5.84
CA HIS A 166 -2.34 7.47 5.88
C HIS A 166 -1.84 7.05 4.48
N LEU A 167 -1.98 5.78 4.09
CA LEU A 167 -1.56 5.29 2.77
C LEU A 167 -2.53 5.79 1.68
N ILE A 168 -1.99 6.11 0.50
CA ILE A 168 -2.76 6.64 -0.63
C ILE A 168 -3.29 5.47 -1.47
N ASN A 169 -4.30 4.78 -0.95
CA ASN A 169 -4.89 3.59 -1.57
C ASN A 169 -6.39 3.45 -1.24
N ASN A 170 -7.10 2.54 -1.91
CA ASN A 170 -8.55 2.43 -1.80
C ASN A 170 -8.98 1.88 -0.42
N SER A 171 -8.21 0.95 0.15
CA SER A 171 -8.42 0.41 1.51
C SER A 171 -8.40 1.49 2.59
N MET A 172 -7.72 2.61 2.34
CA MET A 172 -7.68 3.78 3.21
C MET A 172 -8.67 4.87 2.82
N THR A 173 -9.75 4.54 2.09
CA THR A 173 -10.84 5.48 1.83
C THR A 173 -11.73 5.61 3.06
N PHE A 174 -11.91 6.85 3.52
CA PHE A 174 -12.75 7.19 4.67
C PHE A 174 -14.05 7.88 4.25
N MET A 175 -14.03 8.58 3.11
CA MET A 175 -15.21 9.20 2.52
C MET A 175 -15.18 9.03 1.00
N GLU A 176 -16.33 8.77 0.40
CA GLU A 176 -16.48 8.73 -1.05
C GLU A 176 -17.82 9.30 -1.50
N ILE A 177 -17.85 9.81 -2.73
CA ILE A 177 -19.07 10.18 -3.44
C ILE A 177 -18.98 9.67 -4.87
N GLN A 178 -20.06 9.06 -5.34
CA GLN A 178 -20.25 8.66 -6.73
C GLN A 178 -21.23 9.62 -7.39
N PHE A 179 -20.85 10.18 -8.52
CA PHE A 179 -21.72 11.02 -9.34
C PHE A 179 -22.36 10.18 -10.44
N GLU A 180 -23.56 10.57 -10.85
CA GLU A 180 -24.24 9.96 -11.98
C GLU A 180 -23.51 10.34 -13.29
N LYS A 181 -23.12 9.33 -14.08
CA LYS A 181 -22.29 9.50 -15.27
C LYS A 181 -23.07 9.90 -16.53
N GLU A 182 -24.36 10.26 -16.40
CA GLU A 182 -25.07 10.91 -17.51
C GLU A 182 -24.28 12.15 -17.93
N GLU A 183 -24.03 12.31 -19.24
CA GLU A 183 -23.00 13.20 -19.80
C GLU A 183 -23.07 14.63 -19.23
N GLU A 184 -24.25 15.14 -18.86
CA GLU A 184 -24.40 16.49 -18.31
C GLU A 184 -24.13 16.60 -16.79
N LYS A 185 -24.36 15.55 -16.00
CA LYS A 185 -24.34 15.62 -14.53
C LYS A 185 -22.93 15.61 -13.94
N ALA A 186 -22.00 14.88 -14.57
CA ALA A 186 -20.61 14.75 -14.13
C ALA A 186 -19.58 15.46 -15.04
N ALA A 187 -19.95 15.99 -16.21
CA ALA A 187 -19.01 16.63 -17.14
C ALA A 187 -18.21 17.80 -16.54
N TRP A 188 -18.74 18.45 -15.50
CA TRP A 188 -18.00 19.51 -14.81
C TRP A 188 -16.69 19.01 -14.18
N MET A 189 -16.57 17.71 -13.87
CA MET A 189 -15.34 17.12 -13.33
C MET A 189 -14.16 17.22 -14.30
N ASP A 190 -14.39 17.18 -15.61
CA ASP A 190 -13.34 17.32 -16.63
C ASP A 190 -12.61 18.67 -16.54
N ASN A 191 -13.29 19.67 -15.98
CA ASN A 191 -12.78 21.03 -15.89
C ASN A 191 -12.03 21.30 -14.58
N LEU A 192 -11.99 20.36 -13.64
CA LEU A 192 -11.20 20.49 -12.42
C LEU A 192 -9.72 20.39 -12.79
N VAL A 193 -8.94 21.43 -12.52
CA VAL A 193 -7.54 21.49 -12.98
C VAL A 193 -6.54 21.66 -11.86
N SER A 194 -6.95 22.01 -10.65
CA SER A 194 -6.01 22.21 -9.56
C SER A 194 -6.62 21.94 -8.20
N THR A 195 -5.80 21.64 -7.20
CA THR A 195 -6.25 21.61 -5.81
C THR A 195 -5.32 22.42 -4.92
N GLU A 196 -5.91 23.28 -4.10
CA GLU A 196 -5.25 24.03 -3.03
C GLU A 196 -5.44 23.30 -1.70
N VAL A 197 -4.41 23.25 -0.86
CA VAL A 197 -4.49 22.58 0.45
C VAL A 197 -4.05 23.51 1.58
N GLU A 198 -4.93 23.66 2.56
CA GLU A 198 -4.76 24.57 3.69
C GLU A 198 -4.94 23.83 5.02
N GLN A 199 -4.20 24.26 6.03
CA GLN A 199 -4.36 23.89 7.43
C GLN A 199 -4.67 25.15 8.23
N ASP A 200 -5.79 25.14 8.95
CA ASP A 200 -6.24 26.29 9.76
C ASP A 200 -6.24 27.63 8.97
N GLY A 201 -6.65 27.56 7.69
CA GLY A 201 -6.68 28.70 6.76
C GLY A 201 -5.33 29.15 6.22
N SER A 202 -4.25 28.44 6.54
CA SER A 202 -2.89 28.71 6.04
C SER A 202 -2.45 27.63 5.05
N PRO A 203 -1.81 27.98 3.91
CA PRO A 203 -1.33 26.99 2.95
C PRO A 203 -0.33 25.99 3.55
N ILE A 204 -0.49 24.70 3.22
CA ILE A 204 0.49 23.68 3.56
C ILE A 204 1.72 23.83 2.65
N SER A 205 2.92 23.66 3.23
CA SER A 205 4.18 23.74 2.48
C SER A 205 4.23 22.72 1.33
N SER A 206 4.70 23.13 0.15
CA SER A 206 4.86 22.25 -1.01
C SER A 206 5.66 20.98 -0.75
N LYS A 207 6.65 21.02 0.16
CA LYS A 207 7.46 19.85 0.54
C LYS A 207 6.63 18.74 1.20
N ASP A 208 5.48 19.12 1.76
CA ASP A 208 4.55 18.23 2.44
C ASP A 208 3.37 17.83 1.55
N ILE A 209 3.35 18.29 0.29
CA ILE A 209 2.34 17.91 -0.70
C ILE A 209 2.95 16.90 -1.67
N LYS A 210 2.21 15.82 -1.96
CA LYS A 210 2.52 14.85 -3.01
C LYS A 210 1.36 14.79 -4.00
N TYR A 211 1.67 14.80 -5.30
CA TYR A 211 0.69 14.61 -6.37
C TYR A 211 0.95 13.31 -7.12
N LYS A 212 -0.14 12.63 -7.48
CA LYS A 212 -0.15 11.50 -8.40
C LYS A 212 -1.10 11.79 -9.56
N PRO A 213 -0.68 11.60 -10.82
CA PRO A 213 -1.55 11.73 -11.98
C PRO A 213 -2.75 10.78 -11.96
N GLN A 214 -2.61 9.62 -11.33
CA GLN A 214 -3.64 8.60 -11.27
C GLN A 214 -4.57 8.80 -10.06
N PRO A 215 -5.88 8.59 -10.23
CA PRO A 215 -6.80 8.50 -9.12
C PRO A 215 -6.64 7.19 -8.34
N VAL A 216 -7.11 7.19 -7.10
CA VAL A 216 -7.29 5.98 -6.28
C VAL A 216 -8.56 5.29 -6.73
N THR A 217 -8.43 4.12 -7.35
CA THR A 217 -9.54 3.35 -7.92
C THR A 217 -9.80 2.06 -7.14
N VAL A 218 -8.86 1.13 -7.20
CA VAL A 218 -8.92 -0.19 -6.58
C VAL A 218 -7.54 -0.51 -6.01
N ASP A 219 -7.50 -1.33 -4.98
CA ASP A 219 -6.23 -1.86 -4.51
C ASP A 219 -5.83 -3.04 -5.39
N LEU A 220 -4.58 -3.01 -5.85
CA LEU A 220 -3.99 -4.16 -6.50
C LEU A 220 -3.88 -5.33 -5.51
N PRO A 221 -4.14 -6.59 -5.95
CA PRO A 221 -4.15 -7.75 -5.05
C PRO A 221 -2.78 -7.99 -4.38
N PRO A 222 -2.75 -8.52 -3.15
CA PRO A 222 -1.50 -8.82 -2.47
C PRO A 222 -0.80 -10.05 -3.07
N LEU A 223 -1.57 -11.00 -3.62
CA LEU A 223 -1.04 -12.24 -4.16
C LEU A 223 -0.54 -12.06 -5.60
N VAL A 224 0.73 -12.42 -5.82
CA VAL A 224 1.36 -12.48 -7.14
C VAL A 224 1.49 -13.94 -7.58
N ILE A 225 0.94 -14.28 -8.73
CA ILE A 225 0.99 -15.61 -9.33
C ILE A 225 1.76 -15.61 -10.66
N PRO A 226 2.31 -16.76 -11.08
CA PRO A 226 2.87 -16.91 -12.43
C PRO A 226 1.82 -16.63 -13.51
N GLU A 227 2.26 -16.12 -14.67
CA GLU A 227 1.36 -15.84 -15.80
C GLU A 227 0.61 -17.09 -16.27
N SER A 228 1.25 -18.27 -16.19
CA SER A 228 0.65 -19.56 -16.56
C SER A 228 -0.50 -19.99 -15.65
N GLU A 229 -0.67 -19.38 -14.48
CA GLU A 229 -1.75 -19.65 -13.54
C GLU A 229 -2.90 -18.64 -13.64
N MET A 230 -2.74 -17.58 -14.44
CA MET A 230 -3.75 -16.54 -14.60
C MET A 230 -4.96 -17.05 -15.39
N THR A 231 -6.16 -16.77 -14.89
CA THR A 231 -7.44 -17.13 -15.54
C THR A 231 -8.34 -15.90 -15.67
N LEU A 232 -9.36 -15.97 -16.53
CA LEU A 232 -10.35 -14.89 -16.69
C LEU A 232 -11.09 -14.60 -15.37
N ASP A 233 -11.45 -15.64 -14.61
CA ASP A 233 -12.05 -15.52 -13.28
C ASP A 233 -11.17 -14.74 -12.30
N ILE A 234 -9.84 -14.98 -12.32
CA ILE A 234 -8.90 -14.27 -11.45
C ILE A 234 -8.82 -12.79 -11.85
N LEU A 235 -8.83 -12.50 -13.16
CA LEU A 235 -8.83 -11.12 -13.69
C LEU A 235 -10.13 -10.39 -13.33
N GLU A 236 -11.29 -11.02 -13.52
CA GLU A 236 -12.60 -10.44 -13.19
C GLU A 236 -12.72 -10.13 -11.70
N LYS A 237 -12.32 -11.08 -10.84
CA LYS A 237 -12.41 -10.94 -9.38
C LYS A 237 -11.28 -10.11 -8.79
N MET A 238 -10.24 -9.80 -9.58
CA MET A 238 -8.96 -9.29 -9.11
C MET A 238 -8.49 -10.00 -7.83
N SER A 239 -8.50 -11.34 -7.82
CA SER A 239 -8.11 -12.11 -6.63
C SER A 239 -6.60 -12.33 -6.54
N ALA A 240 -5.89 -12.16 -7.65
CA ALA A 240 -4.44 -12.20 -7.75
C ALA A 240 -3.98 -11.38 -8.97
N MET A 241 -2.68 -11.11 -9.06
CA MET A 241 -2.07 -10.43 -10.21
C MET A 241 -0.79 -11.14 -10.65
N THR A 242 -0.31 -10.81 -11.84
CA THR A 242 1.03 -11.22 -12.28
C THR A 242 2.05 -10.13 -11.94
N PHE A 243 3.33 -10.45 -12.11
CA PHE A 243 4.41 -9.48 -11.89
C PHE A 243 4.27 -8.23 -12.77
N ALA A 244 3.61 -8.31 -13.93
CA ALA A 244 3.44 -7.19 -14.85
C ALA A 244 2.70 -5.99 -14.23
N ASN A 245 1.87 -6.23 -13.22
CA ASN A 245 1.13 -5.18 -12.50
C ASN A 245 1.88 -4.66 -11.26
N LEU A 246 3.05 -5.22 -10.94
CA LEU A 246 3.84 -4.74 -9.79
C LEU A 246 4.47 -3.37 -10.08
N PRO A 247 4.77 -2.57 -9.04
CA PRO A 247 5.66 -1.43 -9.18
C PRO A 247 7.02 -1.83 -9.75
N ASN A 248 7.69 -0.93 -10.48
CA ASN A 248 8.94 -1.24 -11.18
C ASN A 248 10.04 -1.85 -10.29
N ALA A 249 10.21 -1.35 -9.06
CA ALA A 249 11.18 -1.93 -8.13
C ALA A 249 10.79 -3.36 -7.74
N CYS A 250 9.51 -3.60 -7.46
CA CYS A 250 8.99 -4.94 -7.18
C CYS A 250 9.12 -5.90 -8.38
N GLN A 251 8.99 -5.43 -9.62
CA GLN A 251 9.24 -6.26 -10.81
C GLN A 251 10.68 -6.77 -10.85
N LYS A 252 11.66 -5.87 -10.67
CA LYS A 252 13.10 -6.22 -10.62
C LYS A 252 13.35 -7.27 -9.53
N LEU A 253 12.82 -7.04 -8.33
CA LEU A 253 12.93 -7.95 -7.20
C LEU A 253 12.29 -9.32 -7.47
N TYR A 254 11.08 -9.34 -8.04
CA TYR A 254 10.36 -10.57 -8.37
C TYR A 254 11.15 -11.44 -9.35
N HIS A 255 11.71 -10.85 -10.41
CA HIS A 255 12.51 -11.60 -11.40
C HIS A 255 13.76 -12.24 -10.80
N ASN A 256 14.37 -11.63 -9.78
CA ASN A 256 15.57 -12.18 -9.14
C ASN A 256 15.26 -13.37 -8.23
N ILE A 257 14.03 -13.50 -7.72
CA ILE A 257 13.68 -14.51 -6.73
C ILE A 257 12.67 -15.56 -7.23
N SER A 258 12.04 -15.36 -8.39
CA SER A 258 10.99 -16.25 -8.91
C SER A 258 11.50 -17.53 -9.58
N GLY A 259 12.82 -17.66 -9.78
CA GLY A 259 13.42 -18.84 -10.39
C GLY A 259 13.03 -20.15 -9.69
N ALA A 260 12.76 -21.20 -10.46
CA ALA A 260 12.30 -22.50 -9.94
C ALA A 260 13.31 -23.19 -9.01
N LYS A 261 14.61 -22.86 -9.10
CA LYS A 261 15.67 -23.38 -8.23
C LYS A 261 15.88 -22.57 -6.95
N ILE A 262 15.21 -21.42 -6.81
CA ILE A 262 15.20 -20.64 -5.56
C ILE A 262 14.23 -21.35 -4.61
N THR A 263 14.77 -22.27 -3.80
CA THR A 263 14.00 -23.10 -2.86
C THR A 263 14.72 -23.17 -1.52
N ALA A 264 14.02 -23.58 -0.47
CA ALA A 264 14.64 -23.88 0.82
C ALA A 264 15.42 -25.22 0.84
N ARG A 265 15.53 -25.92 -0.30
CA ARG A 265 16.11 -27.27 -0.42
C ARG A 265 17.27 -27.30 -1.43
N PRO A 266 18.44 -26.72 -1.09
CA PRO A 266 19.59 -26.70 -1.99
C PRO A 266 20.09 -28.13 -2.31
N ASP A 267 20.66 -28.32 -3.50
CA ASP A 267 21.05 -29.65 -4.01
C ASP A 267 21.99 -30.41 -3.06
N HIS A 268 22.93 -29.71 -2.42
CA HIS A 268 23.92 -30.28 -1.51
C HIS A 268 23.39 -30.52 -0.08
N PHE A 269 22.15 -30.09 0.21
CA PHE A 269 21.49 -30.31 1.48
C PHE A 269 19.95 -30.17 1.38
N LYS A 270 19.31 -31.15 0.72
CA LYS A 270 17.85 -31.14 0.49
C LYS A 270 17.00 -31.16 1.76
N LYS A 271 17.58 -31.58 2.89
CA LYS A 271 16.94 -31.66 4.23
C LYS A 271 17.08 -30.38 5.05
N LEU A 272 17.53 -29.28 4.44
CA LEU A 272 17.70 -28.00 5.13
C LEU A 272 16.43 -27.52 5.87
N PRO A 273 15.20 -27.57 5.31
CA PRO A 273 14.02 -27.10 6.05
C PRO A 273 13.74 -27.93 7.30
N GLU A 274 13.84 -29.26 7.21
CA GLU A 274 13.66 -30.16 8.36
C GLU A 274 14.76 -29.96 9.41
N ALA A 275 16.00 -29.74 8.97
CA ALA A 275 17.11 -29.47 9.86
C ALA A 275 16.95 -28.13 10.59
N ILE A 276 16.47 -27.09 9.91
CA ILE A 276 16.13 -25.80 10.52
C ILE A 276 14.99 -26.00 11.53
N ASP A 277 13.95 -26.75 11.17
CA ASP A 277 12.80 -27.03 12.03
C ASP A 277 13.22 -27.72 13.34
N GLU A 278 14.10 -28.72 13.26
CA GLU A 278 14.69 -29.38 14.42
C GLU A 278 15.60 -28.44 15.22
N SER A 279 16.48 -27.71 14.53
CA SER A 279 17.44 -26.78 15.13
C SER A 279 16.74 -25.65 15.90
N CYS A 280 15.58 -25.19 15.46
CA CYS A 280 14.78 -24.16 16.15
C CYS A 280 14.13 -24.67 17.44
N ARG A 281 13.82 -25.97 17.54
CA ARG A 281 13.16 -26.54 18.73
C ARG A 281 14.11 -26.85 19.88
N ASP A 282 15.40 -26.95 19.60
CA ASP A 282 16.43 -27.28 20.59
C ASP A 282 17.29 -26.03 20.90
N PRO A 283 17.21 -25.45 22.11
CA PRO A 283 17.99 -24.28 22.51
C PRO A 283 19.50 -24.46 22.40
N GLU A 284 20.01 -25.71 22.38
CA GLU A 284 21.42 -26.02 22.25
C GLU A 284 21.90 -26.14 20.79
N LYS A 285 20.97 -26.11 19.84
CA LYS A 285 21.25 -26.18 18.41
C LYS A 285 21.46 -24.80 17.79
N VAL A 286 21.99 -24.75 16.57
CA VAL A 286 22.39 -23.53 15.87
C VAL A 286 21.28 -22.48 15.88
N CYS A 287 20.07 -22.83 15.46
CA CYS A 287 18.95 -21.89 15.40
C CYS A 287 18.43 -21.55 16.80
N GLY A 288 18.25 -22.54 17.68
CA GLY A 288 17.84 -22.34 19.07
C GLY A 288 18.78 -21.42 19.84
N LYS A 289 20.10 -21.55 19.66
CA LYS A 289 21.11 -20.65 20.25
C LYS A 289 20.99 -19.22 19.74
N ILE A 290 20.68 -19.02 18.46
CA ILE A 290 20.44 -17.69 17.91
C ILE A 290 19.18 -17.08 18.53
N LEU A 291 18.07 -17.82 18.56
CA LEU A 291 16.81 -17.40 19.16
C LEU A 291 16.99 -17.05 20.64
N GLU A 292 17.68 -17.90 21.39
CA GLU A 292 17.92 -17.71 22.80
C GLU A 292 18.80 -16.47 23.06
N ARG A 293 19.82 -16.25 22.23
CA ARG A 293 20.63 -15.02 22.30
C ARG A 293 19.79 -13.78 22.04
N LYS A 294 18.88 -13.81 21.07
CA LYS A 294 18.00 -12.67 20.73
C LYS A 294 17.04 -12.37 21.89
N SER A 295 16.39 -13.40 22.43
CA SER A 295 15.42 -13.26 23.53
C SER A 295 16.08 -12.81 24.84
N LYS A 296 17.29 -13.31 25.15
CA LYS A 296 18.05 -12.94 26.37
C LYS A 296 18.86 -11.66 26.25
N SER A 297 19.13 -11.16 25.04
CA SER A 297 19.94 -9.96 24.91
C SER A 297 19.25 -8.80 25.65
N LYS A 298 20.02 -7.97 26.36
CA LYS A 298 19.53 -6.69 26.94
C LYS A 298 18.95 -5.74 25.87
N LYS A 299 19.13 -6.10 24.59
CA LYS A 299 18.62 -5.45 23.39
C LYS A 299 17.52 -6.29 22.72
N ASN A 300 16.82 -7.21 23.41
CA ASN A 300 15.68 -7.93 22.84
C ASN A 300 14.77 -6.87 22.21
N THR A 301 14.90 -6.75 20.89
CA THR A 301 14.64 -5.47 20.22
C THR A 301 13.17 -5.14 20.32
N PHE A 302 12.37 -6.20 20.32
CA PHE A 302 10.92 -6.18 20.35
C PHE A 302 10.33 -6.54 21.73
N LYS A 303 11.17 -7.01 22.67
CA LYS A 303 10.80 -7.36 24.07
C LYS A 303 9.74 -8.47 24.23
N ASP A 304 9.16 -8.99 23.14
CA ASP A 304 8.33 -10.19 23.09
C ASP A 304 9.16 -11.37 22.55
N PRO A 305 9.27 -12.50 23.27
CA PRO A 305 10.01 -13.66 22.79
C PRO A 305 9.44 -14.27 21.49
N THR A 306 8.14 -14.10 21.22
CA THR A 306 7.50 -14.54 19.98
C THR A 306 7.76 -13.59 18.81
N GLU A 307 8.22 -12.35 19.07
CA GLU A 307 8.64 -11.41 18.04
C GLU A 307 10.11 -11.61 17.63
N THR A 308 10.65 -12.81 17.88
CA THR A 308 12.00 -13.19 17.43
C THR A 308 11.91 -14.08 16.20
N TYR A 309 12.73 -13.84 15.19
CA TYR A 309 12.85 -14.71 14.01
C TYR A 309 14.28 -14.56 13.48
N LEU A 310 14.77 -15.49 12.67
CA LEU A 310 16.15 -15.40 12.16
C LEU A 310 16.15 -14.65 10.84
N ARG A 311 17.12 -13.74 10.67
CA ARG A 311 17.39 -13.00 9.43
C ARG A 311 18.72 -13.47 8.85
N ILE A 312 18.67 -14.31 7.83
CA ILE A 312 19.85 -14.87 7.17
C ILE A 312 20.10 -14.13 5.86
N THR A 313 21.14 -13.30 5.80
CA THR A 313 21.39 -12.44 4.63
C THR A 313 22.08 -13.18 3.50
N ILE A 314 21.70 -12.85 2.27
CA ILE A 314 22.21 -13.45 1.03
C ILE A 314 22.86 -12.35 0.18
N GLY A 315 24.15 -12.48 -0.11
CA GLY A 315 24.92 -11.49 -0.85
C GLY A 315 25.33 -10.28 -0.01
N ASP A 316 25.69 -9.21 -0.71
CA ASP A 316 26.27 -7.99 -0.13
C ASP A 316 25.25 -6.85 -0.03
N ASN A 317 25.56 -5.83 0.78
CA ASN A 317 24.78 -4.60 0.83
C ASN A 317 25.08 -3.77 -0.42
N LEU A 318 24.06 -3.56 -1.25
CA LEU A 318 24.17 -2.82 -2.52
C LEU A 318 23.83 -1.32 -2.38
N ALA A 319 23.59 -0.84 -1.16
CA ALA A 319 23.21 0.54 -0.84
C ALA A 319 21.96 1.06 -1.58
N ASN A 320 21.11 0.14 -2.05
CA ASN A 320 19.88 0.44 -2.78
C ASN A 320 18.64 -0.13 -2.05
N SER A 321 18.78 -0.52 -0.79
CA SER A 321 17.73 -1.06 0.07
C SER A 321 18.03 -0.79 1.54
N PRO A 322 17.04 -0.91 2.44
CA PRO A 322 17.29 -0.98 3.87
C PRO A 322 18.14 -2.21 4.25
N GLY A 323 19.46 -2.03 4.37
CA GLY A 323 20.40 -3.12 4.63
C GLY A 323 20.67 -4.00 3.40
N ILE A 324 20.99 -5.29 3.63
CA ILE A 324 21.26 -6.24 2.54
C ILE A 324 19.95 -6.58 1.81
N PRO A 325 19.89 -6.49 0.46
CA PRO A 325 18.65 -6.60 -0.29
C PRO A 325 17.93 -7.93 -0.14
N TYR A 326 18.64 -9.05 0.05
CA TYR A 326 18.05 -10.39 0.11
C TYR A 326 18.22 -11.02 1.49
N VAL A 327 17.10 -11.43 2.10
CA VAL A 327 17.07 -12.03 3.43
C VAL A 327 16.19 -13.27 3.42
N MET A 328 16.77 -14.41 3.75
CA MET A 328 16.01 -15.60 4.12
C MET A 328 15.60 -15.47 5.58
N GLU A 329 14.31 -15.32 5.83
CA GLU A 329 13.74 -15.25 7.16
C GLU A 329 13.15 -16.58 7.59
N ILE A 330 13.52 -17.02 8.79
CA ILE A 330 13.07 -18.28 9.37
C ILE A 330 12.19 -17.93 10.56
N TRP A 331 10.95 -18.40 10.49
CA TRP A 331 9.89 -18.14 11.46
C TRP A 331 9.61 -19.43 12.22
N PRO A 332 10.07 -19.57 13.49
CA PRO A 332 9.68 -20.71 14.31
C PRO A 332 8.16 -20.77 14.56
N PRO A 333 7.62 -21.93 14.98
CA PRO A 333 6.22 -22.06 15.34
C PRO A 333 5.75 -20.99 16.35
N GLY A 334 4.69 -20.26 16.02
CA GLY A 334 4.14 -19.21 16.88
C GLY A 334 4.91 -17.89 16.88
N HIS A 335 5.98 -17.77 16.08
CA HIS A 335 6.76 -16.54 16.00
C HIS A 335 6.19 -15.58 14.93
N LYS A 336 6.38 -14.28 15.15
CA LYS A 336 5.84 -13.20 14.32
C LYS A 336 6.80 -12.01 14.22
N SER A 337 6.50 -11.07 13.35
CA SER A 337 7.08 -9.72 13.41
C SER A 337 6.21 -8.82 14.32
N PRO A 338 6.72 -7.69 14.82
CA PRO A 338 5.83 -6.62 15.26
C PRO A 338 5.04 -6.06 14.06
N ILE A 339 4.06 -5.18 14.32
CA ILE A 339 3.47 -4.33 13.27
C ILE A 339 4.54 -3.33 12.86
N HIS A 340 4.91 -3.32 11.58
CA HIS A 340 6.02 -2.51 11.09
C HIS A 340 5.84 -2.02 9.65
N GLN A 341 6.66 -1.03 9.27
CA GLN A 341 6.78 -0.49 7.91
C GLN A 341 8.23 -0.39 7.46
N HIS A 342 8.42 -0.20 6.15
CA HIS A 342 9.71 -0.39 5.45
C HIS A 342 10.33 0.90 4.93
N GLY A 343 10.03 2.06 5.55
CA GLY A 343 10.66 3.33 5.18
C GLY A 343 10.36 3.78 3.74
N GLN A 344 9.20 3.38 3.19
CA GLN A 344 8.81 3.57 1.77
C GLN A 344 9.55 2.67 0.76
N ALA A 345 10.46 1.79 1.19
CA ALA A 345 11.06 0.82 0.29
C ALA A 345 10.01 -0.15 -0.27
N SER A 346 10.22 -0.59 -1.51
CA SER A 346 9.48 -1.68 -2.15
C SER A 346 10.03 -3.03 -1.71
N ALA A 347 9.17 -4.05 -1.61
CA ALA A 347 9.61 -5.40 -1.27
C ALA A 347 8.78 -6.49 -1.95
N VAL A 348 9.39 -7.66 -2.11
CA VAL A 348 8.74 -8.90 -2.51
C VAL A 348 9.06 -9.98 -1.48
N ILE A 349 8.04 -10.75 -1.09
CA ILE A 349 8.14 -11.82 -0.10
C ILE A 349 7.66 -13.10 -0.76
N ARG A 350 8.54 -14.10 -0.88
CA ARG A 350 8.22 -15.43 -1.39
C ARG A 350 8.30 -16.46 -0.27
N VAL A 351 7.27 -17.28 -0.11
CA VAL A 351 7.33 -18.41 0.83
C VAL A 351 8.12 -19.55 0.20
N LEU A 352 9.24 -19.95 0.83
CA LEU A 352 10.10 -21.03 0.37
C LEU A 352 9.79 -22.39 1.03
N TYR A 353 9.18 -22.38 2.21
CA TYR A 353 8.75 -23.58 2.93
C TYR A 353 7.67 -23.23 3.96
N GLY A 354 6.65 -24.09 4.10
CA GLY A 354 5.59 -23.92 5.08
C GLY A 354 4.54 -22.88 4.65
N LYS A 355 4.01 -22.13 5.63
CA LYS A 355 3.00 -21.09 5.41
C LYS A 355 3.16 -19.94 6.41
N ILE A 356 2.80 -18.74 6.00
CA ILE A 356 2.83 -17.53 6.82
C ILE A 356 1.51 -16.78 6.69
N GLN A 357 0.98 -16.28 7.81
CA GLN A 357 -0.14 -15.35 7.83
C GLN A 357 0.40 -13.92 7.66
N VAL A 358 -0.24 -13.14 6.78
CA VAL A 358 0.06 -11.73 6.56
C VAL A 358 -1.17 -10.91 6.93
N SER A 359 -0.97 -9.92 7.80
CA SER A 359 -1.99 -8.98 8.26
C SER A 359 -1.54 -7.56 7.94
N TRP A 360 -2.44 -6.69 7.47
CA TRP A 360 -2.14 -5.30 7.12
C TRP A 360 -2.79 -4.31 8.07
N PHE A 361 -2.12 -3.17 8.29
CA PHE A 361 -2.62 -2.15 9.21
C PHE A 361 -2.57 -0.75 8.58
N ASP A 362 -3.33 0.17 9.14
CA ASP A 362 -3.41 1.56 8.68
C ASP A 362 -2.10 2.33 8.84
N LYS A 363 -1.43 2.19 9.99
CA LYS A 363 -0.24 2.97 10.33
C LYS A 363 0.61 2.39 11.46
N VAL A 364 1.83 2.89 11.55
CA VAL A 364 2.77 2.67 12.66
C VAL A 364 3.18 4.04 13.18
N GLU A 365 2.33 4.61 14.02
CA GLU A 365 2.52 5.94 14.60
C GLU A 365 2.53 5.90 16.12
N GLU A 366 3.33 6.80 16.71
CA GLU A 366 3.51 6.94 18.15
C GLU A 366 2.15 7.18 18.83
N LYS A 367 1.84 6.44 19.90
CA LYS A 367 0.63 6.59 20.73
C LYS A 367 -0.73 6.43 20.01
N SER A 368 -0.74 6.11 18.72
CA SER A 368 -1.97 5.93 17.93
C SER A 368 -2.20 4.45 17.65
N PRO A 369 -3.32 3.82 18.08
CA PRO A 369 -3.58 2.39 17.84
C PRO A 369 -3.54 2.05 16.34
N SER A 370 -2.94 0.91 16.00
CA SER A 370 -2.91 0.41 14.62
C SER A 370 -4.14 -0.44 14.39
N GLN A 371 -4.87 -0.18 13.32
CA GLN A 371 -6.12 -0.85 12.99
C GLN A 371 -5.90 -1.85 11.87
N LEU A 372 -6.42 -3.07 12.03
CA LEU A 372 -6.37 -4.11 11.01
C LEU A 372 -7.17 -3.67 9.78
N ILE A 373 -6.59 -3.88 8.59
CA ILE A 373 -7.21 -3.62 7.30
C ILE A 373 -7.56 -4.94 6.64
N GLY A 374 -8.84 -5.11 6.34
CA GLY A 374 -9.32 -6.30 5.65
C GLY A 374 -9.08 -7.57 6.47
N ASN A 375 -9.04 -8.71 5.78
CA ASN A 375 -8.81 -10.01 6.39
C ASN A 375 -7.35 -10.44 6.21
N PRO A 376 -6.73 -11.09 7.20
CA PRO A 376 -5.43 -11.72 7.03
C PRO A 376 -5.43 -12.75 5.90
N VAL A 377 -4.31 -12.87 5.21
CA VAL A 377 -4.11 -13.84 4.12
C VAL A 377 -3.04 -14.84 4.53
N ILE A 378 -3.28 -16.12 4.22
CA ILE A 378 -2.28 -17.18 4.43
C ILE A 378 -1.57 -17.45 3.10
N LEU A 379 -0.27 -17.16 3.08
CA LEU A 379 0.60 -17.50 1.97
C LEU A 379 1.26 -18.86 2.23
N LYS A 380 1.31 -19.72 1.22
CA LYS A 380 1.90 -21.06 1.23
C LYS A 380 3.15 -21.10 0.36
N GLU A 381 3.94 -22.15 0.52
CA GLU A 381 5.11 -22.43 -0.31
C GLU A 381 4.87 -22.14 -1.80
N GLY A 382 5.79 -21.39 -2.41
CA GLY A 382 5.72 -20.93 -3.79
C GLY A 382 5.00 -19.59 -3.99
N GLN A 383 4.05 -19.23 -3.12
CA GLN A 383 3.29 -17.99 -3.24
C GLN A 383 4.13 -16.76 -2.90
N VAL A 384 3.76 -15.65 -3.55
CA VAL A 384 4.48 -14.38 -3.47
C VAL A 384 3.51 -13.26 -3.09
N THR A 385 3.94 -12.40 -2.18
CA THR A 385 3.31 -11.10 -1.92
C THR A 385 4.30 -9.97 -2.12
N TRP A 386 3.81 -8.75 -2.10
CA TRP A 386 4.61 -7.56 -2.33
C TRP A 386 4.16 -6.39 -1.45
N LEU A 387 4.97 -5.34 -1.43
CA LEU A 387 4.65 -4.05 -0.85
C LEU A 387 5.38 -2.93 -1.59
N SER A 388 4.83 -1.73 -1.51
CA SER A 388 5.42 -0.49 -2.03
C SER A 388 5.08 0.66 -1.11
N LYS A 389 5.57 1.86 -1.37
CA LYS A 389 5.26 3.06 -0.56
C LYS A 389 3.76 3.35 -0.38
N ASP A 390 2.90 2.84 -1.27
CA ASP A 390 1.47 3.15 -1.30
C ASP A 390 0.55 1.99 -0.91
N GLN A 391 1.05 0.76 -0.98
CA GLN A 391 0.28 -0.44 -0.67
C GLN A 391 1.09 -1.40 0.19
N TYR A 392 0.45 -1.97 1.20
CA TYR A 392 0.99 -3.05 2.03
C TYR A 392 2.26 -2.71 2.83
N GLN A 393 2.68 -1.44 2.88
CA GLN A 393 3.84 -0.96 3.67
C GLN A 393 3.77 -1.46 5.12
N VAL A 394 2.59 -1.30 5.74
CA VAL A 394 2.38 -1.56 7.16
C VAL A 394 1.74 -2.93 7.33
N HIS A 395 2.49 -3.87 7.89
CA HIS A 395 2.03 -5.24 8.03
C HIS A 395 2.67 -6.00 9.20
N GLN A 396 2.17 -7.21 9.42
CA GLN A 396 2.72 -8.20 10.33
C GLN A 396 2.73 -9.56 9.63
N LEU A 397 3.84 -10.29 9.80
CA LEU A 397 3.96 -11.69 9.40
C LEU A 397 3.91 -12.57 10.65
N GLU A 398 3.17 -13.66 10.61
CA GLU A 398 3.04 -14.59 11.73
C GLU A 398 3.02 -16.04 11.24
N ASN A 399 3.85 -16.88 11.85
CA ASN A 399 3.81 -18.33 11.63
C ASN A 399 2.84 -18.98 12.61
N THR A 400 1.61 -19.22 12.14
CA THR A 400 0.54 -19.86 12.91
C THR A 400 0.57 -21.40 12.82
N SER A 401 1.67 -21.99 12.35
CA SER A 401 1.81 -23.45 12.19
C SER A 401 2.76 -24.08 13.22
N ASP A 402 2.70 -25.41 13.34
CA ASP A 402 3.51 -26.19 14.30
C ASP A 402 4.94 -26.51 13.79
N THR A 403 5.26 -26.06 12.57
CA THR A 403 6.57 -26.21 11.93
C THR A 403 7.12 -24.85 11.55
N VAL A 404 8.43 -24.75 11.33
CA VAL A 404 9.04 -23.53 10.79
C VAL A 404 8.42 -23.13 9.45
N CYS A 405 8.28 -21.83 9.24
CA CYS A 405 8.08 -21.24 7.92
C CYS A 405 9.40 -20.59 7.49
N ILE A 406 9.72 -20.67 6.20
CA ILE A 406 10.90 -20.02 5.62
C ILE A 406 10.42 -19.13 4.47
N THR A 407 10.76 -17.85 4.53
CA THR A 407 10.47 -16.87 3.47
C THR A 407 11.75 -16.29 2.92
N LEU A 408 11.76 -15.96 1.63
CA LEU A 408 12.76 -15.08 1.03
C LEU A 408 12.13 -13.71 0.86
N GLN A 409 12.65 -12.73 1.58
CA GLN A 409 12.28 -11.33 1.43
C GLN A 409 13.37 -10.60 0.67
N CYS A 410 12.97 -9.72 -0.24
CA CYS A 410 13.89 -8.79 -0.85
C CYS A 410 13.34 -7.38 -0.94
N TYR A 411 14.22 -6.39 -0.79
CA TYR A 411 13.87 -4.97 -0.65
C TYR A 411 14.65 -4.12 -1.65
N GLN A 412 14.05 -2.99 -2.05
CA GLN A 412 14.73 -1.98 -2.86
C GLN A 412 14.05 -0.61 -2.69
N PHE A 413 14.82 0.47 -2.72
CA PHE A 413 14.27 1.80 -2.91
C PHE A 413 13.74 1.96 -4.35
N ASP A 414 12.64 2.69 -4.50
CA ASP A 414 12.11 3.05 -5.81
C ASP A 414 13.02 4.08 -6.50
N ASP A 415 13.03 4.11 -7.83
CA ASP A 415 13.92 5.00 -8.61
C ASP A 415 13.64 6.51 -8.35
N ASP A 416 12.44 6.84 -7.83
CA ASP A 416 12.01 8.18 -7.45
C ASP A 416 12.18 8.48 -5.94
N ASP A 417 12.67 7.54 -5.14
CA ASP A 417 13.08 7.80 -3.76
C ASP A 417 14.39 8.62 -3.76
N ARG A 418 14.43 9.62 -2.89
CA ARG A 418 15.55 10.55 -2.70
C ARG A 418 16.02 10.62 -1.26
N VAL A 419 15.31 9.95 -0.35
CA VAL A 419 15.61 9.92 1.09
C VAL A 419 16.38 8.64 1.42
N HIS A 420 16.02 7.51 0.80
CA HIS A 420 16.61 6.20 1.07
C HIS A 420 16.64 5.89 2.56
N ASP A 421 15.47 5.89 3.20
CA ASP A 421 15.37 5.63 4.63
C ASP A 421 15.74 4.17 4.93
N GLU A 422 16.94 3.95 5.45
CA GLU A 422 17.49 2.61 5.72
C GLU A 422 16.83 1.91 6.93
N ALA A 423 15.80 2.52 7.52
CA ALA A 423 15.18 2.01 8.73
C ALA A 423 13.79 1.42 8.50
N PHE A 424 13.50 0.38 9.28
CA PHE A 424 12.14 -0.05 9.52
C PHE A 424 11.61 0.65 10.76
N TYR A 425 10.33 0.95 10.75
CA TYR A 425 9.64 1.50 11.92
C TYR A 425 8.59 0.52 12.37
N TRP A 426 8.58 0.23 13.65
CA TRP A 426 7.71 -0.78 14.23
C TRP A 426 7.09 -0.27 15.52
N LYS A 427 5.99 -0.91 15.90
CA LYS A 427 5.25 -0.53 17.09
C LYS A 427 5.43 -1.55 18.21
N ASP A 428 5.81 -1.07 19.39
CA ASP A 428 5.91 -1.93 20.56
C ASP A 428 4.54 -2.15 21.24
N LYS A 429 4.52 -3.09 22.19
CA LYS A 429 3.33 -3.43 22.98
C LYS A 429 2.75 -2.26 23.78
N ASP A 430 3.56 -1.26 24.10
CA ASP A 430 3.17 -0.07 24.86
C ASP A 430 2.64 1.03 23.91
N GLY A 431 2.71 0.80 22.60
CA GLY A 431 2.23 1.68 21.56
C GLY A 431 3.26 2.69 21.07
N ASN A 432 4.52 2.57 21.47
CA ASN A 432 5.59 3.47 21.01
C ASN A 432 6.11 3.03 19.65
N ARG A 433 6.47 4.01 18.83
CA ARG A 433 7.08 3.85 17.53
C ARG A 433 8.60 3.79 17.68
N ASN A 434 9.17 2.67 17.28
CA ASN A 434 10.58 2.38 17.44
C ASN A 434 11.26 2.26 16.07
N LYS A 435 12.54 2.63 16.02
CA LYS A 435 13.39 2.50 14.84
C LYS A 435 14.16 1.18 14.90
N PHE A 436 14.16 0.43 13.80
CA PHE A 436 14.96 -0.78 13.62
C PHE A 436 15.84 -0.63 12.38
N ILE A 437 17.15 -0.81 12.55
CA ILE A 437 18.09 -0.89 11.42
C ILE A 437 18.22 -2.37 11.06
N PRO A 438 17.80 -2.80 9.86
CA PRO A 438 17.89 -4.19 9.45
C PRO A 438 19.31 -4.74 9.59
N ASN A 439 19.42 -5.91 10.21
CA ASN A 439 20.68 -6.59 10.48
C ASN A 439 20.63 -8.06 10.04
N SER A 440 21.75 -8.76 10.25
CA SER A 440 21.95 -10.17 9.91
C SER A 440 22.28 -10.98 11.15
N ASP A 441 21.61 -12.13 11.32
CA ASP A 441 22.00 -13.14 12.30
C ASP A 441 23.13 -14.05 11.77
N SER A 442 23.19 -14.24 10.44
CA SER A 442 24.25 -14.99 9.76
C SER A 442 24.21 -14.77 8.25
N ALA A 443 25.35 -14.93 7.58
CA ALA A 443 25.40 -15.06 6.12
C ALA A 443 24.95 -16.46 5.71
N TYR A 444 24.17 -16.56 4.62
CA TYR A 444 23.56 -17.81 4.14
C TYR A 444 24.52 -19.00 4.06
N GLY A 445 25.69 -18.83 3.43
CA GLY A 445 26.65 -19.92 3.26
C GLY A 445 27.21 -20.46 4.59
N LEU A 446 27.40 -19.60 5.58
CA LEU A 446 27.84 -20.01 6.92
C LEU A 446 26.71 -20.68 7.69
N PHE A 447 25.50 -20.11 7.62
CA PHE A 447 24.31 -20.66 8.26
C PHE A 447 24.02 -22.09 7.79
N VAL A 448 23.93 -22.30 6.46
CA VAL A 448 23.64 -23.61 5.88
C VAL A 448 24.70 -24.65 6.26
N ARG A 449 25.98 -24.26 6.26
CA ARG A 449 27.08 -25.15 6.70
C ARG A 449 26.90 -25.57 8.16
N ASN A 450 26.66 -24.63 9.05
CA ASN A 450 26.53 -24.92 10.48
C ASN A 450 25.33 -25.81 10.78
N VAL A 451 24.17 -25.53 10.16
CA VAL A 451 22.97 -26.37 10.32
C VAL A 451 23.17 -27.76 9.72
N LYS A 452 23.87 -27.86 8.59
CA LYS A 452 24.23 -29.15 7.99
C LYS A 452 25.14 -29.97 8.89
N ASP A 453 26.23 -29.37 9.39
CA ASP A 453 27.18 -30.05 10.28
C ASP A 453 26.51 -30.54 11.57
N GLU A 454 25.55 -29.77 12.09
CA GLU A 454 24.70 -30.15 13.23
C GLU A 454 23.77 -31.33 12.89
N TRP A 455 23.09 -31.24 11.74
CA TRP A 455 22.17 -32.26 11.26
C TRP A 455 22.87 -33.61 11.07
N GLU A 456 24.04 -33.63 10.43
CA GLU A 456 24.82 -34.84 10.17
C GLU A 456 25.33 -35.51 11.46
N LYS A 457 25.61 -34.72 12.51
CA LYS A 457 25.97 -35.25 13.84
C LYS A 457 24.78 -35.89 14.55
N SER A 458 23.59 -35.32 14.41
CA SER A 458 22.36 -35.82 15.01
C SER A 458 21.74 -36.99 14.22
N HIS A 459 22.04 -37.05 12.92
CA HIS A 459 21.58 -38.09 11.98
C HIS A 459 22.76 -38.73 11.27
N PRO A 460 23.65 -39.44 11.98
CA PRO A 460 24.77 -40.11 11.36
C PRO A 460 24.22 -41.09 10.32
N THR A 461 24.56 -40.87 9.05
CA THR A 461 24.30 -41.86 8.00
C THR A 461 25.01 -43.13 8.41
N LYS A 462 24.26 -44.21 8.67
CA LYS A 462 24.85 -45.54 8.78
C LYS A 462 25.58 -45.79 7.47
N HIS A 463 26.91 -45.64 7.46
CA HIS A 463 27.70 -46.26 6.44
C HIS A 463 27.43 -47.76 6.56
N SER A 464 26.64 -48.29 5.63
CA SER A 464 26.63 -49.71 5.33
C SER A 464 28.07 -50.08 5.00
N GLY A 465 28.78 -50.62 6.00
CA GLY A 465 30.06 -51.24 5.78
C GLY A 465 29.87 -52.37 4.77
N VAL A 466 30.53 -52.22 3.64
CA VAL A 466 31.02 -53.31 2.80
C VAL A 466 32.41 -52.91 2.35
#